data_AF-A0AAD1VP59-F1
#
_entry.id   AF-A0AAD1VP59-F1
#
_cell.length_a   1.000
_cell.length_b   1.000
_cell.length_c   1.000
_cell.angle_alpha   90.00
_cell.angle_beta   90.00
_cell.angle_gamma   90.00
#
_symmetry.space_group_name_H-M   'P 1'
#
loop_
_entity.id
_entity.type
_entity.pdbx_description
1 polymer ?
#
loop_
_entity_poly.entity_id
_entity_poly.type
_entity_poly.pdbx_seq_one_letter_code
_entity_poly.pdbx_strand_id
1 'polypeptide(L)'
;MLPGKGDTAEGGSKDSTVPAPKLQEKESVEKARAFYNNLTPTKKPKLPKPHNAITIAVSSRALFLMEEEQKIYREQGLEEYVRYQLEHESEPFKPGAAFPFVKNADSLQECPWVPIWDRYRELFELAALNSSEAYIGQAIQSVYCVDQCSSLMERTLGVDGGDKPVGVLGLYQECLLISMDAHMVKMALVEGEQRHGSVICSGSRQCDMQRLEQQLNIPAQGHGVLAPGQSEKESVEKARAFYNNLTPTKKPKLPKPHNAITIAVSSRALFLMEEEQKIYREQGLEEYVRYQLEHESEPFKPGAAFPFVKALEAVNAHLRALYPDSEDLFDIVLMTNNHAQVGVRLINTINHYNLLIERFCMTGGNSPIGYLKAYHTNLYLSSDGQKVQEAIEEGIAAATIFSPSQNVSVQEEQLRVAFDGDAVLFSDESEQIVKEHGLDMFFEHEKAYENKPLAQGPLKCFLEALGRLQKKFYLKGMRMNCPIRTYLVTARSAASSGARALKTLRSWGLETDEALFLAGAPKGPLLEKIRPHIFFDDQMFHVEGAQEMGTIAAHVPYGVAQRHRHKPVQNTK
;
A
#
# COMPACT_ATOMS: atom_id res chain seq x y z
N MET A 1 -38.67 -62.17 20.71
CA MET A 1 -39.16 -61.58 21.98
C MET A 1 -39.50 -60.12 21.72
N LEU A 2 -40.80 -59.79 21.75
CA LEU A 2 -41.32 -58.45 22.03
C LEU A 2 -41.72 -58.43 23.52
N PRO A 3 -41.78 -57.28 24.25
CA PRO A 3 -42.59 -56.07 23.95
C PRO A 3 -41.78 -54.76 24.11
N GLY A 4 -42.22 -53.53 23.79
CA GLY A 4 -43.54 -52.91 23.59
C GLY A 4 -43.73 -51.74 24.58
N LYS A 5 -44.22 -50.58 24.08
CA LYS A 5 -44.57 -49.26 24.70
C LYS A 5 -43.54 -48.16 24.38
N GLY A 6 -43.84 -47.02 23.75
CA GLY A 6 -45.10 -46.28 23.58
C GLY A 6 -45.19 -45.17 24.63
N ASP A 7 -44.88 -43.93 24.25
CA ASP A 7 -45.65 -42.71 24.59
C ASP A 7 -45.09 -41.46 23.88
N THR A 8 -46.02 -40.64 23.40
CA THR A 8 -45.90 -39.38 22.66
C THR A 8 -45.65 -38.18 23.58
N ALA A 9 -44.86 -37.20 23.13
CA ALA A 9 -45.00 -35.80 23.55
C ALA A 9 -44.52 -34.85 22.44
N GLU A 10 -45.40 -33.95 22.02
CA GLU A 10 -45.14 -32.82 21.13
C GLU A 10 -44.13 -31.83 21.73
N GLY A 11 -43.34 -31.20 20.87
CA GLY A 11 -42.48 -30.07 21.25
C GLY A 11 -41.78 -29.52 20.01
N GLY A 12 -42.34 -28.46 19.44
CA GLY A 12 -41.78 -27.81 18.26
C GLY A 12 -40.52 -26.98 18.52
N SER A 13 -39.98 -26.49 17.40
CA SER A 13 -39.15 -25.29 17.25
C SER A 13 -37.62 -25.46 17.27
N LYS A 14 -37.05 -25.26 16.08
CA LYS A 14 -35.97 -24.31 15.72
C LYS A 14 -34.81 -24.93 14.94
N ASP A 15 -34.80 -24.56 13.66
CA ASP A 15 -33.64 -24.31 12.81
C ASP A 15 -32.35 -24.04 13.60
N SER A 16 -31.34 -24.88 13.38
CA SER A 16 -29.94 -24.51 13.56
C SER A 16 -29.36 -24.04 12.24
N THR A 17 -29.68 -22.79 11.90
CA THR A 17 -28.86 -21.99 10.98
C THR A 17 -27.46 -21.87 11.58
N VAL A 18 -26.46 -22.45 10.90
CA VAL A 18 -25.05 -22.20 11.22
C VAL A 18 -24.73 -20.79 10.69
N PRO A 19 -24.40 -19.79 11.54
CA PRO A 19 -24.05 -18.48 11.06
C PRO A 19 -22.64 -18.48 10.48
N ALA A 20 -22.46 -17.69 9.42
CA ALA A 20 -21.18 -17.41 8.77
C ALA A 20 -20.10 -16.89 9.76
N PRO A 21 -18.81 -17.19 9.54
CA PRO A 21 -17.73 -16.79 10.44
C PRO A 21 -17.45 -15.30 10.27
N LYS A 22 -17.91 -14.48 11.24
CA LYS A 22 -17.57 -13.03 11.30
C LYS A 22 -17.16 -12.53 12.69
N LEU A 23 -17.19 -13.38 13.72
CA LEU A 23 -16.97 -12.98 15.12
C LEU A 23 -15.60 -13.38 15.68
N GLN A 24 -14.99 -14.47 15.23
CA GLN A 24 -13.69 -14.92 15.75
C GLN A 24 -12.49 -14.09 15.27
N GLU A 25 -12.58 -13.42 14.11
CA GLU A 25 -11.49 -12.58 13.60
C GLU A 25 -11.40 -11.22 14.31
N LYS A 26 -12.53 -10.57 14.64
CA LYS A 26 -12.53 -9.29 15.37
C LYS A 26 -11.91 -9.39 16.78
N GLU A 27 -12.19 -10.48 17.49
CA GLU A 27 -11.57 -10.75 18.80
C GLU A 27 -10.04 -10.93 18.71
N SER A 28 -9.55 -11.42 17.56
CA SER A 28 -8.11 -11.61 17.33
C SER A 28 -7.39 -10.27 17.06
N VAL A 29 -8.08 -9.34 16.39
CA VAL A 29 -7.57 -7.98 16.09
C VAL A 29 -7.50 -7.14 17.38
N GLU A 30 -8.52 -7.20 18.24
CA GLU A 30 -8.49 -6.51 19.53
C GLU A 30 -7.41 -7.06 20.46
N LYS A 31 -7.18 -8.39 20.45
CA LYS A 31 -6.10 -9.01 21.22
C LYS A 31 -4.71 -8.63 20.70
N ALA A 32 -4.52 -8.55 19.38
CA ALA A 32 -3.26 -8.05 18.79
C ALA A 32 -3.02 -6.57 19.12
N ARG A 33 -4.07 -5.75 19.05
CA ARG A 33 -4.03 -4.32 19.42
C ARG A 33 -3.70 -4.11 20.91
N ALA A 34 -4.26 -4.95 21.78
CA ALA A 34 -3.95 -4.94 23.22
C ALA A 34 -2.51 -5.40 23.51
N PHE A 35 -2.01 -6.40 22.77
CA PHE A 35 -0.63 -6.89 22.88
C PHE A 35 0.39 -5.79 22.55
N TYR A 36 0.24 -5.08 21.43
CA TYR A 36 1.13 -3.97 21.07
C TYR A 36 1.11 -2.80 22.07
N ASN A 37 -0.06 -2.50 22.65
CA ASN A 37 -0.18 -1.43 23.65
C ASN A 37 0.51 -1.77 24.98
N ASN A 38 0.70 -3.06 25.29
CA ASN A 38 1.26 -3.53 26.57
C ASN A 38 2.78 -3.77 26.55
N LEU A 39 3.45 -3.66 25.40
CA LEU A 39 4.90 -3.93 25.23
C LEU A 39 5.83 -2.74 25.55
N THR A 40 5.35 -1.69 26.23
CA THR A 40 6.18 -0.50 26.56
C THR A 40 6.44 -0.34 28.06
N PRO A 41 7.63 -0.77 28.56
CA PRO A 41 8.18 -0.29 29.81
C PRO A 41 9.08 0.95 29.61
N THR A 42 8.78 1.95 30.43
CA THR A 42 9.51 3.13 30.92
C THR A 42 11.01 3.29 30.59
N LYS A 43 11.34 4.25 29.70
CA LYS A 43 12.54 5.13 29.79
C LYS A 43 12.56 6.26 28.77
N LYS A 44 11.76 6.18 27.69
CA LYS A 44 11.41 7.32 26.83
C LYS A 44 9.94 7.69 27.04
N PRO A 45 9.57 8.99 27.04
CA PRO A 45 8.17 9.39 27.13
C PRO A 45 7.38 8.73 25.99
N LYS A 46 6.25 8.10 26.32
CA LYS A 46 5.35 7.51 25.33
C LYS A 46 4.89 8.64 24.42
N LEU A 47 5.17 8.54 23.12
CA LEU A 47 4.61 9.46 22.14
C LEU A 47 3.07 9.44 22.31
N PRO A 48 2.43 10.61 22.46
CA PRO A 48 0.98 10.66 22.59
C PRO A 48 0.32 10.02 21.36
N LYS A 49 -0.82 9.33 21.57
CA LYS A 49 -1.60 8.80 20.44
C LYS A 49 -1.90 9.96 19.48
N PRO A 50 -1.80 9.77 18.14
CA PRO A 50 -1.85 10.87 17.18
C PRO A 50 -3.06 11.80 17.33
N HIS A 51 -4.22 11.26 17.72
CA HIS A 51 -5.45 12.03 17.92
C HIS A 51 -5.45 12.93 19.17
N ASN A 52 -4.48 12.76 20.07
CA ASN A 52 -4.32 13.55 21.30
C ASN A 52 -3.01 14.37 21.26
N ALA A 53 -2.35 14.46 20.10
CA ALA A 53 -1.06 15.10 19.93
C ALA A 53 -1.19 16.34 19.05
N ILE A 54 -0.58 17.46 19.46
CA ILE A 54 -0.33 18.58 18.56
C ILE A 54 0.81 18.16 17.63
N THR A 55 0.51 17.98 16.34
CA THR A 55 1.52 17.63 15.33
C THR A 55 2.13 18.92 14.76
N ILE A 56 3.43 19.09 14.94
CA ILE A 56 4.17 20.24 14.41
C ILE A 56 5.12 19.74 13.33
N ALA A 57 4.92 20.21 12.09
CA ALA A 57 5.82 19.93 11.00
C ALA A 57 7.00 20.92 11.02
N VAL A 58 8.22 20.41 11.07
CA VAL A 58 9.46 21.20 11.02
C VAL A 58 10.28 20.74 9.82
N SER A 59 10.69 21.67 8.96
CA SER A 59 11.54 21.34 7.82
C SER A 59 12.98 21.04 8.26
N SER A 60 13.69 20.20 7.52
CA SER A 60 15.09 19.85 7.82
C SER A 60 15.98 21.09 7.92
N ARG A 61 15.81 22.08 7.04
CA ARG A 61 16.56 23.34 7.02
C ARG A 61 16.22 24.32 8.14
N ALA A 62 15.04 24.19 8.75
CA ALA A 62 14.71 24.93 9.96
C ALA A 62 15.35 24.24 11.18
N LEU A 63 15.33 22.90 11.19
CA LEU A 63 15.87 22.10 12.29
C LEU A 63 17.41 22.08 12.32
N PHE A 64 18.04 22.12 11.15
CA PHE A 64 19.48 21.97 10.97
C PHE A 64 20.04 23.00 9.99
N LEU A 65 21.28 23.44 10.23
CA LEU A 65 22.02 24.26 9.28
C LEU A 65 22.51 23.36 8.13
N MET A 66 21.93 23.55 6.95
CA MET A 66 22.22 22.76 5.75
C MET A 66 22.56 23.65 4.53
N GLU A 67 23.30 24.75 4.75
CA GLU A 67 23.59 25.73 3.69
C GLU A 67 24.54 25.18 2.62
N GLU A 68 25.53 24.39 3.03
CA GLU A 68 26.52 23.78 2.15
C GLU A 68 25.89 22.73 1.25
N GLU A 69 25.10 21.83 1.82
CA GLU A 69 24.35 20.80 1.11
C GLU A 69 23.36 21.43 0.13
N GLN A 70 22.70 22.51 0.54
CA GLN A 70 21.79 23.26 -0.33
C GLN A 70 22.51 23.92 -1.49
N LYS A 71 23.73 24.44 -1.27
CA LYS A 71 24.59 25.00 -2.32
C LYS A 71 24.98 23.93 -3.32
N ILE A 72 25.46 22.78 -2.84
CA ILE A 72 25.81 21.62 -3.68
C ILE A 72 24.61 21.20 -4.53
N TYR A 73 23.44 21.04 -3.92
CA TYR A 73 22.23 20.68 -4.67
C TYR A 73 21.86 21.69 -5.77
N ARG A 74 21.98 23.00 -5.50
CA ARG A 74 21.62 24.05 -6.46
C ARG A 74 22.64 24.19 -7.59
N GLU A 75 23.93 24.09 -7.28
CA GLU A 75 25.02 24.35 -8.21
C GLU A 75 25.42 23.09 -9.00
N GLN A 76 25.36 21.93 -8.37
CA GLN A 76 25.89 20.66 -8.91
C GLN A 76 24.80 19.59 -9.13
N GLY A 77 23.60 19.81 -8.60
CA GLY A 77 22.44 18.94 -8.82
C GLY A 77 22.29 17.81 -7.81
N LEU A 78 21.29 16.95 -8.07
CA LEU A 78 20.87 15.90 -7.14
C LEU A 78 21.92 14.81 -6.93
N GLU A 79 22.63 14.39 -8.00
CA GLU A 79 23.60 13.30 -7.92
C GLU A 79 24.78 13.66 -7.01
N GLU A 80 25.30 14.88 -7.15
CA GLU A 80 26.39 15.36 -6.30
C GLU A 80 25.93 15.58 -4.86
N TYR A 81 24.73 16.12 -4.66
CA TYR A 81 24.13 16.25 -3.33
C TYR A 81 24.03 14.89 -2.63
N VAL A 82 23.58 13.85 -3.34
CA VAL A 82 23.49 12.49 -2.78
C VAL A 82 24.88 11.96 -2.43
N ARG A 83 25.87 12.13 -3.32
CA ARG A 83 27.25 11.70 -3.04
C ARG A 83 27.81 12.38 -1.80
N TYR A 84 27.68 13.71 -1.72
CA TYR A 84 28.14 14.49 -0.57
C TYR A 84 27.51 13.99 0.74
N GLN A 85 26.18 13.78 0.75
CA GLN A 85 25.47 13.28 1.93
C GLN A 85 25.92 11.88 2.36
N LEU A 86 26.31 11.02 1.42
CA LEU A 86 26.82 9.69 1.72
C LEU A 86 28.24 9.73 2.31
N GLU A 87 29.10 10.61 1.81
CA GLU A 87 30.46 10.80 2.30
C GLU A 87 30.49 11.36 3.73
N HIS A 88 29.51 12.20 4.08
CA HIS A 88 29.38 12.85 5.39
C HIS A 88 28.29 12.21 6.26
N GLU A 89 27.87 10.97 5.99
CA GLU A 89 26.71 10.36 6.65
C GLU A 89 26.85 10.20 8.18
N SER A 90 28.09 10.12 8.67
CA SER A 90 28.40 10.02 10.09
C SER A 90 28.55 11.36 10.80
N GLU A 91 28.47 12.47 10.06
CA GLU A 91 28.66 13.82 10.59
C GLU A 91 27.30 14.42 10.99
N PRO A 92 27.06 14.70 12.28
CA PRO A 92 25.81 15.31 12.70
C PRO A 92 25.68 16.74 12.19
N PHE A 93 24.51 17.09 11.65
CA PHE A 93 24.24 18.48 11.26
C PHE A 93 24.27 19.43 12.46
N LYS A 94 24.70 20.67 12.21
CA LYS A 94 24.67 21.73 13.23
C LYS A 94 23.23 22.17 13.52
N PRO A 95 22.89 22.51 14.78
CA PRO A 95 21.57 23.02 15.16
C PRO A 95 21.12 24.24 14.34
N GLY A 96 19.93 24.18 13.77
CA GLY A 96 19.28 25.30 13.07
C GLY A 96 18.36 26.13 13.97
N ALA A 97 17.63 27.07 13.37
CA ALA A 97 16.77 28.03 14.09
C ALA A 97 15.63 27.37 14.90
N ALA A 98 15.07 26.26 14.41
CA ALA A 98 14.00 25.52 15.08
C ALA A 98 14.54 24.46 16.08
N PHE A 99 15.85 24.22 16.13
CA PHE A 99 16.43 23.19 16.99
C PHE A 99 16.15 23.41 18.49
N PRO A 100 16.30 24.63 19.05
CA PRO A 100 16.00 24.86 20.47
C PRO A 100 14.52 24.59 20.79
N PHE A 101 13.62 24.97 19.89
CA PHE A 101 12.18 24.71 20.03
C PHE A 101 11.89 23.21 20.14
N VAL A 102 12.41 22.39 19.21
CA VAL A 102 12.19 20.94 19.22
C VAL A 102 12.82 20.30 20.46
N LYS A 103 14.06 20.67 20.81
CA LYS A 103 14.75 20.15 21.99
C LYS A 103 14.01 20.47 23.29
N ASN A 104 13.46 21.67 23.40
CA ASN A 104 12.73 22.10 24.59
C ASN A 104 11.30 21.51 24.62
N ALA A 105 10.69 21.23 23.48
CA ALA A 105 9.40 20.54 23.43
C ALA A 105 9.44 19.14 24.06
N ASP A 106 10.55 18.42 23.91
CA ASP A 106 10.76 17.14 24.61
C ASP A 106 10.80 17.32 26.13
N SER A 107 11.43 18.39 26.63
CA SER A 107 11.45 18.72 28.07
C SER A 107 10.09 19.18 28.62
N LEU A 108 9.18 19.66 27.76
CA LEU A 108 7.81 20.00 28.14
C LEU A 108 6.94 18.75 28.41
N GLN A 109 7.30 17.57 27.88
CA GLN A 109 6.59 16.32 28.18
C GLN A 109 6.87 15.81 29.62
N GLU A 110 7.99 16.20 30.22
CA GLU A 110 8.33 15.91 31.62
C GLU A 110 7.79 16.97 32.59
N CYS A 111 7.10 17.97 32.07
CA CYS A 111 6.68 19.14 32.82
C CYS A 111 5.32 18.85 33.51
N PRO A 112 5.16 19.09 34.82
CA PRO A 112 4.01 18.66 35.63
C PRO A 112 2.72 19.49 35.37
N TRP A 113 2.47 19.90 34.14
CA TRP A 113 1.33 20.76 33.73
C TRP A 113 0.06 20.00 33.35
N VAL A 114 0.14 18.68 33.11
CA VAL A 114 -1.03 17.84 32.79
C VAL A 114 -2.18 18.00 33.80
N PRO A 115 -1.93 18.06 35.13
CA PRO A 115 -3.01 18.28 36.11
C PRO A 115 -3.64 19.67 36.05
N ILE A 116 -2.96 20.68 35.51
CA ILE A 116 -3.48 22.06 35.41
C ILE A 116 -4.43 22.17 34.21
N TRP A 117 -4.10 21.52 33.09
CA TRP A 117 -4.91 21.54 31.88
C TRP A 117 -6.21 20.73 32.02
N ASP A 118 -6.16 19.57 32.70
CA ASP A 118 -7.36 18.76 32.98
C ASP A 118 -8.31 19.50 33.93
N ARG A 119 -7.77 20.20 34.93
CA ARG A 119 -8.53 21.04 35.85
C ARG A 119 -9.14 22.26 35.16
N TYR A 120 -8.46 22.81 34.15
CA TYR A 120 -8.98 23.89 33.32
C TYR A 120 -10.15 23.42 32.45
N ARG A 121 -10.04 22.22 31.87
CA ARG A 121 -11.09 21.60 31.05
C ARG A 121 -12.34 21.30 31.89
N GLU A 122 -12.17 20.71 33.07
CA GLU A 122 -13.27 20.49 34.03
C GLU A 122 -13.96 21.79 34.43
N LEU A 123 -13.20 22.85 34.74
CA LEU A 123 -13.77 24.15 35.10
C LEU A 123 -14.52 24.80 33.93
N PHE A 124 -14.07 24.60 32.70
CA PHE A 124 -14.71 25.14 31.50
C PHE A 124 -16.00 24.39 31.15
N GLU A 125 -16.00 23.05 31.29
CA GLU A 125 -17.20 22.22 31.13
C GLU A 125 -18.26 22.51 32.21
N LEU A 126 -17.83 22.72 33.46
CA LEU A 126 -18.71 23.12 34.57
C LEU A 126 -19.29 24.54 34.41
N ALA A 127 -18.52 25.46 33.81
CA ALA A 127 -18.98 26.82 33.51
C ALA A 127 -20.00 26.84 32.36
N ALA A 128 -19.80 26.01 31.33
CA ALA A 128 -20.70 25.87 30.19
C ALA A 128 -22.06 25.25 30.56
N LEU A 129 -22.10 24.42 31.62
CA LEU A 129 -23.32 23.76 32.10
C LEU A 129 -24.17 24.63 33.05
N ASN A 130 -23.58 25.61 33.75
CA ASN A 130 -24.23 26.28 34.88
C ASN A 130 -24.42 27.80 34.76
N SER A 131 -24.01 28.44 33.65
CA SER A 131 -24.28 29.86 33.33
C SER A 131 -24.11 30.84 34.51
N SER A 132 -23.03 30.70 35.29
CA SER A 132 -22.78 31.49 36.50
C SER A 132 -21.53 32.37 36.35
N GLU A 133 -21.68 33.68 36.57
CA GLU A 133 -20.61 34.70 36.51
C GLU A 133 -19.42 34.39 37.45
N ALA A 134 -19.63 33.61 38.52
CA ALA A 134 -18.59 33.25 39.48
C ALA A 134 -17.51 32.32 38.88
N TYR A 135 -17.86 31.46 37.92
CA TYR A 135 -16.91 30.55 37.26
C TYR A 135 -16.14 31.25 36.12
N ILE A 136 -16.75 32.24 35.49
CA ILE A 136 -16.10 33.10 34.48
C ILE A 136 -14.96 33.91 35.13
N GLY A 137 -15.17 34.41 36.35
CA GLY A 137 -14.13 35.11 37.12
C GLY A 137 -12.90 34.26 37.42
N GLN A 138 -13.06 32.97 37.72
CA GLN A 138 -11.94 32.05 37.96
C GLN A 138 -11.21 31.66 36.67
N ALA A 139 -11.92 31.53 35.54
CA ALA A 139 -11.32 31.28 34.23
C ALA A 139 -10.48 32.47 33.72
N ILE A 140 -10.90 33.71 34.03
CA ILE A 140 -10.13 34.93 33.71
C ILE A 140 -8.86 35.03 34.57
N GLN A 141 -8.94 34.63 35.84
CA GLN A 141 -7.79 34.65 36.75
C GLN A 141 -6.69 33.68 36.32
N SER A 142 -7.06 32.60 35.66
CA SER A 142 -6.13 31.62 35.13
C SER A 142 -5.57 32.01 33.74
N VAL A 143 -6.25 32.89 32.99
CA VAL A 143 -5.68 33.58 31.80
C VAL A 143 -4.54 34.51 32.22
N TYR A 144 -4.63 35.16 33.39
CA TYR A 144 -3.51 35.91 33.97
C TYR A 144 -2.27 35.03 34.30
N CYS A 145 -2.47 33.73 34.51
CA CYS A 145 -1.38 32.76 34.69
C CYS A 145 -0.67 32.47 33.35
N VAL A 146 -1.40 32.55 32.22
CA VAL A 146 -0.84 32.40 30.87
C VAL A 146 0.10 33.57 30.51
N ASP A 147 -0.22 34.80 30.92
CA ASP A 147 0.67 35.96 30.72
C ASP A 147 1.97 35.86 31.55
N GLN A 148 1.91 35.31 32.77
CA GLN A 148 3.12 35.02 33.54
C GLN A 148 3.95 33.89 32.90
N CYS A 149 3.30 32.87 32.32
CA CYS A 149 3.93 31.80 31.56
C CYS A 149 4.59 32.29 30.26
N SER A 150 4.02 33.30 29.59
CA SER A 150 4.64 33.96 28.43
C SER A 150 5.99 34.57 28.81
N SER A 151 6.07 35.29 29.93
CA SER A 151 7.33 35.88 30.43
C SER A 151 8.38 34.84 30.89
N LEU A 152 7.94 33.63 31.24
CA LEU A 152 8.81 32.51 31.62
C LEU A 152 9.30 31.75 30.38
N MET A 153 8.46 31.62 29.35
CA MET A 153 8.86 31.07 28.04
C MET A 153 9.82 32.00 27.29
N GLU A 154 9.62 33.32 27.34
CA GLU A 154 10.56 34.29 26.77
C GLU A 154 11.96 34.17 27.39
N ARG A 155 12.03 33.96 28.71
CA ARG A 155 13.28 33.68 29.44
C ARG A 155 13.89 32.31 29.13
N THR A 156 13.06 31.31 28.84
CA THR A 156 13.52 29.94 28.54
C THR A 156 13.97 29.78 27.09
N LEU A 157 13.45 30.62 26.18
CA LEU A 157 13.82 30.68 24.76
C LEU A 157 14.97 31.67 24.46
N GLY A 158 15.50 32.36 25.46
CA GLY A 158 16.70 33.20 25.35
C GLY A 158 16.52 34.45 24.49
N VAL A 159 15.33 35.05 24.49
CA VAL A 159 15.07 36.30 23.75
C VAL A 159 15.28 37.48 24.71
N ASP A 160 16.53 37.89 24.92
CA ASP A 160 16.82 39.12 25.65
C ASP A 160 16.47 40.34 24.79
N GLY A 161 15.74 41.27 25.40
CA GLY A 161 15.12 42.41 24.74
C GLY A 161 16.12 43.29 23.98
N GLY A 162 15.86 43.48 22.68
CA GLY A 162 16.58 44.48 21.90
C GLY A 162 16.64 44.22 20.40
N ASP A 163 15.54 43.79 19.78
CA ASP A 163 15.11 44.12 18.39
C ASP A 163 14.07 43.10 17.94
N LYS A 164 12.82 43.56 17.78
CA LYS A 164 11.68 42.71 17.40
C LYS A 164 11.56 42.68 15.88
N PRO A 165 11.56 41.50 15.21
CA PRO A 165 10.84 41.37 13.95
C PRO A 165 9.35 41.22 14.27
N VAL A 166 8.55 42.20 13.82
CA VAL A 166 7.11 42.36 14.08
C VAL A 166 6.24 41.17 13.60
N GLY A 167 6.82 40.14 12.98
CA GLY A 167 6.07 39.01 12.40
C GLY A 167 5.79 37.81 13.32
N VAL A 168 6.51 37.63 14.44
CA VAL A 168 6.41 36.39 15.23
C VAL A 168 5.36 36.49 16.34
N LEU A 169 5.23 37.64 17.01
CA LEU A 169 4.21 37.86 18.06
C LEU A 169 2.78 37.90 17.51
N GLY A 170 2.58 38.36 16.27
CA GLY A 170 1.26 38.39 15.63
C GLY A 170 0.69 37.00 15.34
N LEU A 171 1.54 36.05 14.92
CA LEU A 171 1.13 34.69 14.60
C LEU A 171 0.72 33.88 15.85
N TYR A 172 1.32 34.13 17.01
CA TYR A 172 1.02 33.39 18.24
C TYR A 172 -0.26 33.86 18.95
N GLN A 173 -0.59 35.17 18.90
CA GLN A 173 -1.90 35.66 19.35
C GLN A 173 -3.03 35.21 18.41
N GLU A 174 -2.79 35.18 17.10
CA GLU A 174 -3.75 34.65 16.13
C GLU A 174 -3.99 33.15 16.29
N CYS A 175 -2.96 32.33 16.55
CA CYS A 175 -3.16 30.89 16.78
C CYS A 175 -3.97 30.55 18.03
N LEU A 176 -3.86 31.34 19.11
CA LEU A 176 -4.69 31.15 20.31
C LEU A 176 -6.14 31.61 20.08
N LEU A 177 -6.35 32.71 19.33
CA LEU A 177 -7.69 33.17 18.95
C LEU A 177 -8.37 32.23 17.93
N ILE A 178 -7.63 31.66 16.98
CA ILE A 178 -8.15 30.69 16.00
C ILE A 178 -8.65 29.41 16.69
N SER A 179 -8.04 29.02 17.81
CA SER A 179 -8.51 27.87 18.61
C SER A 179 -9.79 28.18 19.40
N MET A 180 -10.07 29.45 19.72
CA MET A 180 -11.32 29.85 20.38
C MET A 180 -12.49 29.99 19.39
N ASP A 181 -12.22 30.46 18.16
CA ASP A 181 -13.25 30.63 17.13
C ASP A 181 -13.72 29.30 16.50
N ALA A 182 -12.80 28.34 16.32
CA ALA A 182 -13.13 27.04 15.72
C ALA A 182 -14.10 26.19 16.57
N HIS A 183 -14.17 26.44 17.87
CA HIS A 183 -15.15 25.78 18.77
C HIS A 183 -16.51 26.49 18.80
N MET A 184 -16.60 27.78 18.45
CA MET A 184 -17.87 28.49 18.29
C MET A 184 -18.56 28.19 16.95
N VAL A 185 -17.79 27.94 15.88
CA VAL A 185 -18.35 27.65 14.54
C VAL A 185 -18.93 26.23 14.42
N LYS A 186 -18.55 25.30 15.29
CA LYS A 186 -19.06 23.91 15.24
C LYS A 186 -20.42 23.71 15.90
N MET A 187 -20.96 24.72 16.59
CA MET A 187 -22.30 24.71 17.20
C MET A 187 -23.32 25.59 16.45
N ALA A 188 -22.93 26.23 15.33
CA ALA A 188 -23.81 27.07 14.51
C ALA A 188 -24.21 26.45 13.16
N LEU A 189 -23.87 25.17 12.92
CA LEU A 189 -24.19 24.45 11.67
C LEU A 189 -25.13 23.26 11.87
N VAL A 190 -25.92 23.27 12.94
CA VAL A 190 -27.07 22.39 13.13
C VAL A 190 -28.25 23.24 13.59
N GLU A 191 -28.77 24.08 12.67
CA GLU A 191 -30.14 24.63 12.66
C GLU A 191 -30.21 25.71 11.56
N GLY A 192 -30.99 25.48 10.49
CA GLY A 192 -31.21 26.49 9.44
C GLY A 192 -31.56 25.91 8.08
N GLU A 193 -32.86 25.82 7.80
CA GLU A 193 -33.49 25.23 6.63
C GLU A 193 -33.29 25.96 5.29
N GLN A 194 -33.36 25.14 4.22
CA GLN A 194 -34.07 25.30 2.94
C GLN A 194 -34.16 26.66 2.18
N ARG A 195 -33.95 26.55 0.85
CA ARG A 195 -34.94 26.72 -0.27
C ARG A 195 -34.63 27.79 -1.35
N HIS A 196 -34.88 27.35 -2.60
CA HIS A 196 -35.26 28.04 -3.86
C HIS A 196 -34.19 28.46 -4.89
N GLY A 197 -34.45 28.07 -6.16
CA GLY A 197 -34.31 28.98 -7.31
C GLY A 197 -33.56 28.45 -8.54
N SER A 198 -34.29 27.83 -9.46
CA SER A 198 -33.91 27.54 -10.86
C SER A 198 -33.81 28.79 -11.75
N VAL A 199 -32.92 28.82 -12.76
CA VAL A 199 -33.17 29.42 -14.10
C VAL A 199 -32.35 28.71 -15.19
N ILE A 200 -33.00 28.58 -16.35
CA ILE A 200 -32.72 27.92 -17.65
C ILE A 200 -31.82 28.77 -18.57
N CYS A 201 -31.03 28.11 -19.44
CA CYS A 201 -30.80 28.38 -20.89
C CYS A 201 -29.37 27.94 -21.29
N SER A 202 -29.03 27.49 -22.49
CA SER A 202 -29.68 26.94 -23.70
C SER A 202 -28.52 26.71 -24.68
N GLY A 203 -28.55 25.69 -25.54
CA GLY A 203 -27.44 25.50 -26.49
C GLY A 203 -27.39 24.17 -27.23
N SER A 204 -28.39 23.94 -28.08
CA SER A 204 -28.41 22.89 -29.11
C SER A 204 -27.26 23.02 -30.11
N ARG A 205 -26.68 21.90 -30.57
CA ARG A 205 -26.60 21.53 -32.00
C ARG A 205 -26.18 20.07 -32.16
N GLN A 206 -26.90 19.42 -33.06
CA GLN A 206 -26.85 18.01 -33.46
C GLN A 206 -26.35 17.92 -34.91
N CYS A 207 -26.02 16.70 -35.36
CA CYS A 207 -25.61 16.24 -36.71
C CYS A 207 -24.08 16.19 -36.92
N ASP A 208 -23.47 15.15 -37.50
CA ASP A 208 -24.01 14.03 -38.28
C ASP A 208 -23.02 12.85 -38.38
N MET A 209 -23.56 11.70 -38.77
CA MET A 209 -22.92 10.40 -38.94
C MET A 209 -22.68 10.09 -40.43
N GLN A 210 -21.60 9.35 -40.76
CA GLN A 210 -21.48 8.32 -41.82
C GLN A 210 -20.40 8.45 -42.94
N ARG A 211 -19.83 7.26 -43.25
CA ARG A 211 -19.22 6.71 -44.49
C ARG A 211 -17.74 7.07 -44.80
N LEU A 212 -16.88 6.20 -45.34
CA LEU A 212 -16.94 4.79 -45.80
C LEU A 212 -15.50 4.26 -46.05
N GLU A 213 -15.42 2.93 -46.15
CA GLU A 213 -14.36 2.01 -46.59
C GLU A 213 -13.40 2.43 -47.73
N GLN A 214 -12.15 1.93 -47.65
CA GLN A 214 -11.21 1.49 -48.72
C GLN A 214 -9.78 1.54 -48.10
N GLN A 215 -8.87 0.56 -48.16
CA GLN A 215 -8.55 -0.46 -49.15
C GLN A 215 -7.88 -1.69 -48.48
N LEU A 216 -8.36 -2.88 -48.84
CA LEU A 216 -7.59 -4.13 -48.80
C LEU A 216 -6.72 -4.17 -50.05
N ASN A 217 -5.44 -4.52 -49.93
CA ASN A 217 -4.65 -4.98 -51.07
C ASN A 217 -3.63 -6.04 -50.62
N ILE A 218 -3.96 -7.31 -50.86
CA ILE A 218 -3.09 -8.48 -50.70
C ILE A 218 -2.67 -8.92 -52.11
N PRO A 219 -1.38 -9.14 -52.41
CA PRO A 219 -0.99 -9.87 -53.60
C PRO A 219 -0.71 -11.35 -53.27
N ALA A 220 -1.24 -12.21 -54.14
CA ALA A 220 -1.09 -13.66 -54.14
C ALA A 220 0.15 -14.11 -54.93
N GLN A 221 0.88 -15.11 -54.42
CA GLN A 221 1.79 -16.02 -55.12
C GLN A 221 1.85 -17.30 -54.27
N GLY A 222 1.82 -18.55 -54.71
CA GLY A 222 1.99 -19.22 -56.00
C GLY A 222 2.56 -20.60 -55.68
N HIS A 223 1.86 -21.68 -56.02
CA HIS A 223 2.23 -23.07 -55.66
C HIS A 223 3.45 -23.57 -56.46
N GLY A 224 4.41 -24.21 -55.77
CA GLY A 224 5.50 -24.98 -56.38
C GLY A 224 5.88 -26.18 -55.49
N VAL A 225 5.90 -27.37 -56.09
CA VAL A 225 6.15 -28.69 -55.45
C VAL A 225 7.66 -28.91 -55.26
N LEU A 226 8.09 -29.49 -54.12
CA LEU A 226 9.47 -29.94 -53.89
C LEU A 226 9.53 -31.36 -53.27
N ALA A 227 10.51 -32.13 -53.76
CA ALA A 227 10.83 -33.53 -53.43
C ALA A 227 11.69 -33.67 -52.14
N PRO A 228 11.84 -34.87 -51.55
CA PRO A 228 12.16 -35.03 -50.12
C PRO A 228 13.67 -35.14 -49.83
N GLY A 229 14.12 -34.48 -48.75
CA GLY A 229 15.49 -34.66 -48.21
C GLY A 229 16.00 -33.61 -47.21
N GLN A 230 15.29 -32.50 -46.96
CA GLN A 230 15.75 -31.40 -46.08
C GLN A 230 14.85 -31.13 -44.86
N SER A 231 14.06 -32.12 -44.42
CA SER A 231 12.77 -31.87 -43.77
C SER A 231 12.76 -31.52 -42.27
N GLU A 232 13.87 -31.52 -41.52
CA GLU A 232 13.79 -31.25 -40.06
C GLU A 232 14.31 -29.86 -39.65
N LYS A 233 15.47 -29.41 -40.15
CA LYS A 233 15.98 -28.07 -39.78
C LYS A 233 15.20 -26.96 -40.48
N GLU A 234 14.90 -27.15 -41.78
CA GLU A 234 14.04 -26.20 -42.50
C GLU A 234 12.61 -26.19 -41.98
N SER A 235 12.08 -27.30 -41.47
CA SER A 235 10.71 -27.32 -40.93
C SER A 235 10.62 -26.59 -39.58
N VAL A 236 11.66 -26.66 -38.74
CA VAL A 236 11.74 -25.86 -37.51
C VAL A 236 11.91 -24.37 -37.83
N GLU A 237 12.74 -24.01 -38.81
CA GLU A 237 12.88 -22.60 -39.23
C GLU A 237 11.64 -22.07 -39.95
N LYS A 238 11.00 -22.88 -40.80
CA LYS A 238 9.72 -22.54 -41.44
C LYS A 238 8.59 -22.46 -40.43
N ALA A 239 8.54 -23.33 -39.42
CA ALA A 239 7.61 -23.22 -38.30
C ALA A 239 7.87 -21.96 -37.48
N ARG A 240 9.13 -21.63 -37.20
CA ARG A 240 9.51 -20.39 -36.50
C ARG A 240 9.12 -19.15 -37.29
N ALA A 241 9.36 -19.14 -38.59
CA ALA A 241 8.95 -18.07 -39.50
C ALA A 241 7.42 -17.97 -39.61
N PHE A 242 6.72 -19.10 -39.66
CA PHE A 242 5.26 -19.19 -39.65
C PHE A 242 4.66 -18.63 -38.36
N TYR A 243 5.15 -19.05 -37.19
CA TYR A 243 4.72 -18.50 -35.89
C TYR A 243 5.04 -17.00 -35.74
N ASN A 244 6.19 -16.55 -36.25
CA ASN A 244 6.51 -15.12 -36.27
C ASN A 244 5.54 -14.32 -37.16
N ASN A 245 5.11 -14.90 -38.28
CA ASN A 245 4.14 -14.28 -39.22
C ASN A 245 2.67 -14.40 -38.76
N LEU A 246 2.36 -15.23 -37.76
CA LEU A 246 1.04 -15.32 -37.14
C LEU A 246 0.76 -14.22 -36.12
N THR A 247 1.76 -13.41 -35.75
CA THR A 247 1.52 -12.25 -34.87
C THR A 247 0.80 -11.14 -35.63
N PRO A 248 -0.40 -10.71 -35.20
CA PRO A 248 -1.07 -9.59 -35.84
C PRO A 248 -0.16 -8.35 -35.77
N THR A 249 0.03 -7.68 -36.90
CA THR A 249 0.92 -6.53 -37.13
C THR A 249 0.58 -5.26 -36.31
N LYS A 250 -0.18 -5.37 -35.23
CA LYS A 250 -0.57 -4.27 -34.34
C LYS A 250 -0.26 -4.49 -32.84
N LYS A 251 0.05 -5.71 -32.38
CA LYS A 251 0.32 -5.96 -30.96
C LYS A 251 1.83 -5.83 -30.64
N PRO A 252 2.22 -5.16 -29.54
CA PRO A 252 3.63 -5.03 -29.16
C PRO A 252 4.28 -6.40 -28.92
N LYS A 253 5.52 -6.58 -29.38
CA LYS A 253 6.29 -7.81 -29.17
C LYS A 253 6.52 -8.06 -27.66
N LEU A 254 6.22 -9.27 -27.19
CA LEU A 254 6.46 -9.68 -25.81
C LEU A 254 7.95 -9.93 -25.54
N PRO A 255 8.43 -9.67 -24.30
CA PRO A 255 9.77 -10.05 -23.90
C PRO A 255 9.93 -11.58 -23.87
N LYS A 256 11.16 -12.06 -24.02
CA LYS A 256 11.42 -13.49 -23.80
C LYS A 256 11.28 -13.80 -22.30
N PRO A 257 10.68 -14.95 -21.92
CA PRO A 257 10.38 -15.25 -20.51
C PRO A 257 11.56 -15.17 -19.54
N HIS A 258 12.79 -15.48 -19.98
CA HIS A 258 13.98 -15.46 -19.12
C HIS A 258 14.53 -14.05 -18.84
N ASN A 259 14.14 -13.05 -19.64
CA ASN A 259 14.56 -11.65 -19.47
C ASN A 259 13.44 -10.77 -18.90
N ALA A 260 12.21 -11.29 -18.88
CA ALA A 260 11.04 -10.56 -18.41
C ALA A 260 10.95 -10.53 -16.88
N ILE A 261 10.25 -9.53 -16.37
CA ILE A 261 9.79 -9.50 -14.99
C ILE A 261 8.37 -10.08 -14.98
N THR A 262 8.27 -11.37 -14.65
CA THR A 262 7.03 -12.13 -14.74
C THR A 262 6.12 -11.84 -13.55
N ILE A 263 4.94 -11.31 -13.81
CA ILE A 263 3.87 -11.06 -12.83
C ILE A 263 2.74 -12.05 -13.10
N ALA A 264 2.59 -13.04 -12.22
CA ALA A 264 1.48 -13.97 -12.29
C ALA A 264 0.29 -13.42 -11.50
N VAL A 265 -0.89 -13.40 -12.10
CA VAL A 265 -2.11 -12.90 -11.44
C VAL A 265 -3.20 -13.94 -11.55
N SER A 266 -3.91 -14.21 -10.45
CA SER A 266 -5.04 -15.13 -10.50
C SER A 266 -6.28 -14.51 -11.15
N SER A 267 -7.13 -15.32 -11.78
CA SER A 267 -8.33 -14.80 -12.46
C SER A 267 -9.26 -14.02 -11.52
N ARG A 268 -9.43 -14.46 -10.27
CA ARG A 268 -10.22 -13.75 -9.24
C ARG A 268 -9.55 -12.48 -8.71
N ALA A 269 -8.23 -12.39 -8.81
CA ALA A 269 -7.51 -11.16 -8.48
C ALA A 269 -7.66 -10.12 -9.60
N LEU A 270 -7.57 -10.55 -10.86
CA LEU A 270 -7.65 -9.68 -12.02
C LEU A 270 -9.09 -9.23 -12.33
N PHE A 271 -10.06 -10.10 -12.10
CA PHE A 271 -11.47 -9.87 -12.42
C PHE A 271 -12.39 -10.20 -11.25
N LEU A 272 -13.50 -9.49 -11.14
CA LEU A 272 -14.55 -9.79 -10.16
C LEU A 272 -15.32 -11.02 -10.61
N MET A 273 -15.13 -12.12 -9.88
CA MET A 273 -15.74 -13.43 -10.15
C MET A 273 -16.43 -14.02 -8.90
N GLU A 274 -16.97 -13.16 -8.03
CA GLU A 274 -17.57 -13.60 -6.75
C GLU A 274 -18.84 -14.42 -6.95
N GLU A 275 -19.64 -14.09 -7.96
CA GLU A 275 -20.84 -14.84 -8.31
C GLU A 275 -20.48 -16.25 -8.78
N GLU A 276 -19.48 -16.38 -9.64
CA GLU A 276 -19.06 -17.68 -10.17
C GLU A 276 -18.32 -18.50 -9.11
N GLN A 277 -17.56 -17.85 -8.23
CA GLN A 277 -16.98 -18.52 -7.08
C GLN A 277 -18.06 -19.02 -6.10
N LYS A 278 -19.18 -18.31 -5.96
CA LYS A 278 -20.33 -18.76 -5.16
C LYS A 278 -20.96 -20.00 -5.81
N ILE A 279 -21.20 -19.98 -7.12
CA ILE A 279 -21.73 -21.13 -7.86
C ILE A 279 -20.82 -22.35 -7.71
N TYR A 280 -19.52 -22.19 -7.89
CA TYR A 280 -18.56 -23.29 -7.72
C TYR A 280 -18.60 -23.89 -6.30
N ARG A 281 -18.64 -23.04 -5.27
CA ARG A 281 -18.66 -23.49 -3.87
C ARG A 281 -19.97 -24.17 -3.47
N GLU A 282 -21.10 -23.66 -3.93
CA GLU A 282 -22.43 -24.11 -3.49
C GLU A 282 -22.99 -25.23 -4.38
N GLN A 283 -22.69 -25.20 -5.68
CA GLN A 283 -23.32 -26.05 -6.70
C GLN A 283 -22.33 -26.98 -7.42
N GLY A 284 -21.03 -26.80 -7.21
CA GLY A 284 -19.98 -27.68 -7.75
C GLY A 284 -19.45 -27.25 -9.12
N LEU A 285 -18.54 -28.07 -9.65
CA LEU A 285 -17.76 -27.76 -10.86
C LEU A 285 -18.63 -27.76 -12.12
N GLU A 286 -19.53 -28.74 -12.25
CA GLU A 286 -20.37 -28.91 -13.45
C GLU A 286 -21.27 -27.69 -13.67
N GLU A 287 -21.89 -27.20 -12.61
CA GLU A 287 -22.75 -26.02 -12.67
C GLU A 287 -21.94 -24.75 -12.96
N TYR A 288 -20.79 -24.61 -12.31
CA TYR A 288 -19.86 -23.53 -12.60
C TYR A 288 -19.45 -23.51 -14.08
N VAL A 289 -19.12 -24.67 -14.66
CA VAL A 289 -18.74 -24.77 -16.08
C VAL A 289 -19.93 -24.39 -16.97
N ARG A 290 -21.14 -24.90 -16.69
CA ARG A 290 -22.34 -24.54 -17.44
C ARG A 290 -22.60 -23.04 -17.43
N TYR A 291 -22.57 -22.42 -16.24
CA TYR A 291 -22.75 -20.99 -16.08
C TYR A 291 -21.73 -20.18 -16.89
N GLN A 292 -20.45 -20.57 -16.83
CA GLN A 292 -19.38 -19.88 -17.57
C GLN A 292 -19.56 -19.97 -19.10
N LEU A 293 -20.07 -21.10 -19.61
CA LEU A 293 -20.36 -21.28 -21.04
C LEU A 293 -21.57 -20.46 -21.50
N GLU A 294 -22.63 -20.40 -20.68
CA GLU A 294 -23.82 -19.60 -20.97
C GLU A 294 -23.51 -18.09 -21.03
N HIS A 295 -22.54 -17.64 -20.23
CA HIS A 295 -22.14 -16.23 -20.13
C HIS A 295 -20.81 -15.95 -20.86
N GLU A 296 -20.39 -16.81 -21.80
CA GLU A 296 -19.07 -16.74 -22.44
C GLU A 296 -18.78 -15.41 -23.15
N SER A 297 -19.83 -14.74 -23.63
CA SER A 297 -19.76 -13.42 -24.29
C SER A 297 -19.82 -12.23 -23.34
N GLU A 298 -20.08 -12.46 -22.06
CA GLU A 298 -20.22 -11.41 -21.05
C GLU A 298 -18.89 -11.19 -20.32
N PRO A 299 -18.20 -10.07 -20.55
CA PRO A 299 -16.91 -9.81 -19.93
C PRO A 299 -17.04 -9.60 -18.42
N PHE A 300 -16.09 -10.11 -17.64
CA PHE A 300 -16.05 -9.85 -16.20
C PHE A 300 -15.79 -8.37 -15.91
N LYS A 301 -16.18 -7.91 -14.72
CA LYS A 301 -15.82 -6.57 -14.25
C LYS A 301 -14.36 -6.55 -13.75
N PRO A 302 -13.66 -5.38 -13.80
CA PRO A 302 -12.29 -5.25 -13.30
C PRO A 302 -12.19 -5.59 -11.81
N GLY A 303 -11.20 -6.42 -11.45
CA GLY A 303 -10.90 -6.82 -10.06
C GLY A 303 -9.79 -5.96 -9.42
N ALA A 304 -9.38 -6.36 -8.21
CA ALA A 304 -8.41 -5.61 -7.40
C ALA A 304 -7.05 -5.40 -8.10
N ALA A 305 -6.56 -6.39 -8.83
CA ALA A 305 -5.26 -6.32 -9.51
C ALA A 305 -5.33 -5.58 -10.86
N PHE A 306 -6.52 -5.22 -11.35
CA PHE A 306 -6.69 -4.65 -12.68
C PHE A 306 -5.96 -3.31 -12.85
N PRO A 307 -6.09 -2.32 -11.94
CA PRO A 307 -5.36 -1.05 -12.08
C PRO A 307 -3.84 -1.25 -12.06
N PHE A 308 -3.36 -2.18 -11.23
CA PHE A 308 -1.94 -2.53 -11.16
C PHE A 308 -1.44 -3.11 -12.50
N VAL A 309 -2.19 -4.02 -13.12
CA VAL A 309 -1.84 -4.56 -14.45
C VAL A 309 -1.81 -3.46 -15.52
N LYS A 310 -2.78 -2.54 -15.53
CA LYS A 310 -2.77 -1.38 -16.45
C LYS A 310 -1.54 -0.49 -16.26
N ALA A 311 -1.13 -0.24 -15.02
CA ALA A 311 0.07 0.55 -14.74
C ALA A 311 1.37 -0.17 -15.18
N LEU A 312 1.45 -1.50 -15.05
CA LEU A 312 2.56 -2.28 -15.59
C LEU A 312 2.64 -2.17 -17.12
N GLU A 313 1.50 -2.21 -17.81
CA GLU A 313 1.42 -2.00 -19.26
C GLU A 313 1.85 -0.58 -19.67
N ALA A 314 1.46 0.44 -18.92
CA ALA A 314 1.87 1.83 -19.14
C ALA A 314 3.40 1.97 -19.02
N VAL A 315 4.00 1.39 -17.96
CA VAL A 315 5.46 1.35 -17.80
C VAL A 315 6.14 0.64 -18.97
N ASN A 316 5.59 -0.50 -19.41
CA ASN A 316 6.10 -1.22 -20.59
C ASN A 316 6.05 -0.35 -21.85
N ALA A 317 5.00 0.45 -22.05
CA ALA A 317 4.89 1.36 -23.19
C ALA A 317 6.00 2.44 -23.13
N HIS A 318 6.25 3.04 -21.96
CA HIS A 318 7.34 3.99 -21.78
C HIS A 318 8.72 3.35 -22.02
N LEU A 319 8.95 2.14 -21.51
CA LEU A 319 10.20 1.41 -21.74
C LEU A 319 10.42 1.11 -23.21
N ARG A 320 9.40 0.67 -23.95
CA ARG A 320 9.51 0.41 -25.40
C ARG A 320 9.76 1.69 -26.20
N ALA A 321 9.18 2.82 -25.79
CA ALA A 321 9.45 4.10 -26.44
C ALA A 321 10.91 4.53 -26.30
N LEU A 322 11.53 4.27 -25.15
CA LEU A 322 12.93 4.62 -24.87
C LEU A 322 13.93 3.56 -25.34
N TYR A 323 13.53 2.29 -25.34
CA TYR A 323 14.34 1.12 -25.63
C TYR A 323 13.54 0.09 -26.46
N PRO A 324 13.34 0.32 -27.77
CA PRO A 324 12.47 -0.52 -28.61
C PRO A 324 12.85 -2.02 -28.63
N ASP A 325 14.14 -2.31 -28.52
CA ASP A 325 14.68 -3.69 -28.58
C ASP A 325 14.87 -4.33 -27.19
N SER A 326 14.52 -3.62 -26.10
CA SER A 326 14.71 -4.12 -24.73
C SER A 326 13.72 -5.24 -24.41
N GLU A 327 14.24 -6.35 -23.87
CA GLU A 327 13.42 -7.44 -23.33
C GLU A 327 13.20 -7.33 -21.81
N ASP A 328 13.81 -6.36 -21.11
CA ASP A 328 13.49 -6.08 -19.70
C ASP A 328 12.17 -5.31 -19.61
N LEU A 329 11.07 -6.07 -19.63
CA LEU A 329 9.70 -5.58 -19.55
C LEU A 329 8.93 -6.47 -18.56
N PHE A 330 7.78 -6.01 -18.10
CA PHE A 330 6.84 -6.86 -17.38
C PHE A 330 6.19 -7.86 -18.35
N ASP A 331 6.12 -9.12 -17.96
CA ASP A 331 5.33 -10.17 -18.62
C ASP A 331 4.21 -10.59 -17.67
N ILE A 332 2.96 -10.33 -18.06
CA ILE A 332 1.80 -10.63 -17.24
C ILE A 332 1.25 -12.01 -17.65
N VAL A 333 1.19 -12.92 -16.68
CA VAL A 333 0.67 -14.29 -16.89
C VAL A 333 -0.61 -14.47 -16.08
N LEU A 334 -1.70 -14.83 -16.75
CA LEU A 334 -2.92 -15.21 -16.07
C LEU A 334 -2.80 -16.65 -15.54
N MET A 335 -2.95 -16.84 -14.24
CA MET A 335 -2.91 -18.15 -13.59
C MET A 335 -4.31 -18.49 -13.06
N THR A 336 -4.88 -19.63 -13.44
CA THR A 336 -6.20 -20.01 -12.93
C THR A 336 -6.31 -21.50 -12.63
N ASN A 337 -7.00 -21.79 -11.54
CA ASN A 337 -7.37 -23.14 -11.16
C ASN A 337 -8.59 -23.66 -11.93
N ASN A 338 -9.19 -22.83 -12.80
CA ASN A 338 -10.40 -23.17 -13.51
C ASN A 338 -10.16 -24.26 -14.56
N HIS A 339 -11.24 -24.96 -14.89
CA HIS A 339 -11.25 -25.95 -15.97
C HIS A 339 -11.00 -25.28 -17.33
N ALA A 340 -10.27 -25.93 -18.23
CA ALA A 340 -9.88 -25.33 -19.52
C ALA A 340 -11.08 -24.92 -20.39
N GLN A 341 -12.22 -25.61 -20.26
CA GLN A 341 -13.44 -25.29 -21.01
C GLN A 341 -13.99 -23.89 -20.75
N VAL A 342 -13.74 -23.31 -19.57
CA VAL A 342 -14.24 -21.97 -19.23
C VAL A 342 -13.26 -20.84 -19.62
N GLY A 343 -12.16 -21.20 -20.29
CA GLY A 343 -11.10 -20.25 -20.64
C GLY A 343 -11.52 -19.19 -21.64
N VAL A 344 -12.51 -19.48 -22.49
CA VAL A 344 -12.92 -18.56 -23.56
C VAL A 344 -13.50 -17.26 -23.01
N ARG A 345 -14.31 -17.31 -21.95
CA ARG A 345 -14.82 -16.10 -21.28
C ARG A 345 -13.70 -15.22 -20.72
N LEU A 346 -12.64 -15.83 -20.17
CA LEU A 346 -11.45 -15.09 -19.71
C LEU A 346 -10.72 -14.41 -20.87
N ILE A 347 -10.55 -15.12 -21.99
CA ILE A 347 -9.92 -14.56 -23.20
C ILE A 347 -10.78 -13.41 -23.78
N ASN A 348 -12.10 -13.59 -23.86
CA ASN A 348 -13.03 -12.56 -24.29
C ASN A 348 -12.95 -11.32 -23.40
N THR A 349 -12.83 -11.51 -22.08
CA THR A 349 -12.66 -10.42 -21.11
C THR A 349 -11.32 -9.70 -21.29
N ILE A 350 -10.21 -10.42 -21.46
CA ILE A 350 -8.89 -9.85 -21.75
C ILE A 350 -8.94 -8.99 -23.01
N ASN A 351 -9.57 -9.51 -24.07
CA ASN A 351 -9.73 -8.79 -25.34
C ASN A 351 -10.65 -7.58 -25.20
N HIS A 352 -11.75 -7.69 -24.45
CA HIS A 352 -12.68 -6.60 -24.18
C HIS A 352 -11.97 -5.38 -23.56
N TYR A 353 -11.08 -5.60 -22.60
CA TYR A 353 -10.30 -4.55 -21.96
C TYR A 353 -8.97 -4.21 -22.66
N ASN A 354 -8.66 -4.86 -23.79
CA ASN A 354 -7.39 -4.73 -24.50
C ASN A 354 -6.16 -4.94 -23.59
N LEU A 355 -6.21 -5.94 -22.70
CA LEU A 355 -5.06 -6.30 -21.88
C LEU A 355 -4.03 -7.07 -22.71
N LEU A 356 -2.75 -6.75 -22.53
CA LEU A 356 -1.61 -7.37 -23.20
C LEU A 356 -1.16 -8.65 -22.47
N ILE A 357 -2.10 -9.56 -22.25
CA ILE A 357 -1.89 -10.85 -21.62
C ILE A 357 -2.01 -11.92 -22.71
N GLU A 358 -0.89 -12.52 -23.11
CA GLU A 358 -0.87 -13.59 -24.13
C GLU A 358 -0.55 -14.96 -23.52
N ARG A 359 -0.15 -15.01 -22.24
CA ARG A 359 0.21 -16.23 -21.52
C ARG A 359 -0.82 -16.51 -20.45
N PHE A 360 -1.42 -17.70 -20.52
CA PHE A 360 -2.40 -18.18 -19.56
C PHE A 360 -2.05 -19.61 -19.17
N CYS A 361 -2.28 -19.94 -17.90
CA CYS A 361 -2.16 -21.30 -17.40
C CYS A 361 -3.46 -21.66 -16.67
N MET A 362 -4.09 -22.73 -17.11
CA MET A 362 -5.32 -23.27 -16.53
C MET A 362 -4.99 -24.66 -15.99
N THR A 363 -5.05 -24.84 -14.67
CA THR A 363 -4.56 -26.06 -14.03
C THR A 363 -5.64 -27.12 -13.82
N GLY A 364 -6.90 -26.81 -14.13
CA GLY A 364 -8.03 -27.75 -14.00
C GLY A 364 -8.20 -28.27 -12.57
N GLY A 365 -8.01 -27.41 -11.58
CA GLY A 365 -8.11 -27.74 -10.15
C GLY A 365 -6.76 -28.04 -9.48
N ASN A 366 -5.71 -28.35 -10.24
CA ASN A 366 -4.39 -28.64 -9.66
C ASN A 366 -3.71 -27.38 -9.10
N SER A 367 -2.73 -27.56 -8.20
CA SER A 367 -2.02 -26.42 -7.64
C SER A 367 -1.18 -25.67 -8.70
N PRO A 368 -1.25 -24.32 -8.76
CA PRO A 368 -0.50 -23.54 -9.75
C PRO A 368 1.00 -23.40 -9.46
N ILE A 369 1.45 -23.81 -8.27
CA ILE A 369 2.79 -23.47 -7.75
C ILE A 369 3.94 -24.01 -8.61
N GLY A 370 3.82 -25.25 -9.09
CA GLY A 370 4.83 -25.82 -10.00
C GLY A 370 4.97 -25.03 -11.30
N TYR A 371 3.85 -24.51 -11.82
CA TYR A 371 3.85 -23.65 -12.99
C TYR A 371 4.44 -22.28 -12.68
N LEU A 372 4.11 -21.67 -11.53
CA LEU A 372 4.71 -20.39 -11.12
C LEU A 372 6.25 -20.43 -11.13
N LYS A 373 6.85 -21.54 -10.66
CA LYS A 373 8.30 -21.76 -10.74
C LYS A 373 8.79 -21.87 -12.18
N ALA A 374 8.12 -22.67 -13.01
CA ALA A 374 8.49 -22.86 -14.41
C ALA A 374 8.37 -21.55 -15.23
N TYR A 375 7.47 -20.65 -14.82
CA TYR A 375 7.31 -19.32 -15.40
C TYR A 375 8.35 -18.30 -14.91
N HIS A 376 9.24 -18.67 -13.99
CA HIS A 376 10.18 -17.76 -13.33
C HIS A 376 9.47 -16.55 -12.72
N THR A 377 8.35 -16.80 -12.02
CA THR A 377 7.49 -15.75 -11.48
C THR A 377 8.23 -14.86 -10.48
N ASN A 378 8.25 -13.55 -10.72
CA ASN A 378 8.81 -12.55 -9.81
C ASN A 378 7.82 -12.07 -8.76
N LEU A 379 6.52 -12.10 -9.06
CA LEU A 379 5.43 -11.80 -8.13
C LEU A 379 4.18 -12.58 -8.51
N TYR A 380 3.56 -13.26 -7.54
CA TYR A 380 2.25 -13.89 -7.67
C TYR A 380 1.19 -13.17 -6.84
N LEU A 381 0.15 -12.66 -7.50
CA LEU A 381 -1.00 -12.03 -6.85
C LEU A 381 -2.23 -12.91 -6.98
N SER A 382 -2.90 -13.18 -5.86
CA SER A 382 -4.12 -13.97 -5.86
C SER A 382 -5.13 -13.53 -4.82
N SER A 383 -6.41 -13.81 -5.05
CA SER A 383 -7.46 -13.71 -4.01
C SER A 383 -7.60 -15.02 -3.21
N ASP A 384 -6.66 -15.94 -3.34
CA ASP A 384 -6.61 -17.21 -2.60
C ASP A 384 -5.39 -17.22 -1.68
N GLY A 385 -5.62 -17.00 -0.39
CA GLY A 385 -4.56 -16.93 0.61
C GLY A 385 -3.82 -18.25 0.83
N GLN A 386 -4.46 -19.40 0.60
CA GLN A 386 -3.80 -20.69 0.70
C GLN A 386 -2.78 -20.86 -0.43
N LYS A 387 -3.14 -20.48 -1.66
CA LYS A 387 -2.20 -20.52 -2.79
C LYS A 387 -1.05 -19.52 -2.67
N VAL A 388 -1.31 -18.38 -2.03
CA VAL A 388 -0.25 -17.41 -1.72
C VAL A 388 0.73 -18.01 -0.70
N GLN A 389 0.23 -18.64 0.36
CA GLN A 389 1.05 -19.31 1.36
C GLN A 389 1.93 -20.41 0.72
N GLU A 390 1.33 -21.31 -0.07
CA GLU A 390 2.05 -22.35 -0.80
C GLU A 390 3.15 -21.76 -1.72
N ALA A 391 2.90 -20.59 -2.34
CA ALA A 391 3.89 -19.93 -3.19
C ALA A 391 5.07 -19.35 -2.39
N ILE A 392 4.80 -18.71 -1.24
CA ILE A 392 5.84 -18.16 -0.36
C ILE A 392 6.74 -19.27 0.20
N GLU A 393 6.16 -20.39 0.63
CA GLU A 393 6.90 -21.55 1.13
C GLU A 393 7.85 -22.13 0.08
N GLU A 394 7.50 -21.98 -1.19
CA GLU A 394 8.28 -22.42 -2.34
C GLU A 394 9.26 -21.36 -2.88
N GLY A 395 9.44 -20.27 -2.13
CA GLY A 395 10.38 -19.19 -2.43
C GLY A 395 9.92 -18.22 -3.52
N ILE A 396 8.63 -18.22 -3.86
CA ILE A 396 8.05 -17.27 -4.82
C ILE A 396 7.45 -16.10 -4.05
N ALA A 397 7.84 -14.86 -4.41
CA ALA A 397 7.21 -13.68 -3.84
C ALA A 397 5.71 -13.67 -4.19
N ALA A 398 4.85 -13.63 -3.18
CA ALA A 398 3.41 -13.69 -3.40
C ALA A 398 2.65 -12.87 -2.35
N ALA A 399 1.44 -12.44 -2.70
CA ALA A 399 0.55 -11.76 -1.78
C ALA A 399 -0.92 -12.02 -2.10
N THR A 400 -1.75 -12.03 -1.04
CA THR A 400 -3.20 -12.12 -1.15
C THR A 400 -3.77 -10.73 -1.34
N ILE A 401 -4.40 -10.46 -2.48
CA ILE A 401 -4.89 -9.11 -2.81
C ILE A 401 -6.33 -8.92 -2.36
N PHE A 402 -6.62 -7.73 -1.83
CA PHE A 402 -7.94 -7.34 -1.35
C PHE A 402 -8.38 -6.02 -1.99
N SER A 403 -9.64 -5.99 -2.43
CA SER A 403 -10.27 -4.77 -2.94
C SER A 403 -10.61 -3.81 -1.80
N PRO A 404 -10.45 -2.49 -1.99
CA PRO A 404 -10.92 -1.51 -1.02
C PRO A 404 -12.45 -1.47 -0.95
N SER A 405 -12.99 -0.94 0.15
CA SER A 405 -14.42 -0.74 0.36
C SER A 405 -15.02 0.36 -0.53
N GLN A 406 -14.16 1.26 -1.02
CA GLN A 406 -14.52 2.38 -1.88
C GLN A 406 -13.60 2.39 -3.10
N ASN A 407 -14.16 2.70 -4.28
CA ASN A 407 -13.37 2.86 -5.49
C ASN A 407 -12.64 4.20 -5.45
N VAL A 408 -11.31 4.15 -5.27
CA VAL A 408 -10.43 5.33 -5.35
C VAL A 408 -9.64 5.27 -6.65
N SER A 409 -9.63 6.38 -7.39
CA SER A 409 -8.82 6.50 -8.61
C SER A 409 -7.33 6.51 -8.26
N VAL A 410 -6.57 5.63 -8.91
CA VAL A 410 -5.10 5.65 -8.90
C VAL A 410 -4.56 6.42 -10.12
N GLN A 411 -3.28 6.78 -10.10
CA GLN A 411 -2.61 7.45 -11.22
C GLN A 411 -2.48 6.48 -12.42
N GLU A 412 -2.81 6.89 -13.64
CA GLU A 412 -2.79 5.97 -14.79
C GLU A 412 -1.40 5.85 -15.43
N GLU A 413 -0.59 6.91 -15.37
CA GLU A 413 0.69 7.01 -16.06
C GLU A 413 1.90 6.59 -15.20
N GLN A 414 1.71 6.44 -13.89
CA GLN A 414 2.79 6.13 -12.96
C GLN A 414 2.42 4.95 -12.06
N LEU A 415 3.16 3.85 -12.19
CA LEU A 415 3.11 2.73 -11.28
C LEU A 415 3.62 3.15 -9.89
N ARG A 416 2.78 2.97 -8.87
CA ARG A 416 3.10 3.26 -7.46
C ARG A 416 2.95 2.00 -6.63
N VAL A 417 4.05 1.55 -6.02
CA VAL A 417 4.08 0.32 -5.22
C VAL A 417 4.58 0.65 -3.82
N ALA A 418 3.75 0.40 -2.81
CA ALA A 418 4.10 0.61 -1.41
C ALA A 418 4.36 -0.71 -0.70
N PHE A 419 5.36 -0.73 0.16
CA PHE A 419 5.78 -1.90 0.91
C PHE A 419 5.93 -1.56 2.39
N ASP A 420 5.49 -2.45 3.26
CA ASP A 420 6.08 -2.52 4.59
C ASP A 420 7.55 -2.98 4.52
N GLY A 421 8.30 -2.70 5.57
CA GLY A 421 9.69 -3.13 5.72
C GLY A 421 9.78 -4.57 6.22
N ASP A 422 9.57 -4.76 7.51
CA ASP A 422 9.79 -6.04 8.19
C ASP A 422 8.79 -7.10 7.72
N ALA A 423 9.23 -8.36 7.64
CA ALA A 423 8.46 -9.50 7.11
C ALA A 423 7.90 -9.36 5.67
N VAL A 424 8.24 -8.28 4.95
CA VAL A 424 7.88 -8.04 3.55
C VAL A 424 9.13 -7.88 2.69
N LEU A 425 9.89 -6.80 2.90
CA LEU A 425 11.17 -6.55 2.22
C LEU A 425 12.35 -7.15 3.00
N PHE A 426 12.29 -7.05 4.33
CA PHE A 426 13.26 -7.63 5.25
C PHE A 426 12.67 -8.90 5.89
N SER A 427 13.53 -9.69 6.53
CA SER A 427 13.09 -10.84 7.32
C SER A 427 12.28 -10.40 8.54
N ASP A 428 11.73 -11.36 9.27
CA ASP A 428 11.02 -11.15 10.54
C ASP A 428 11.98 -11.12 11.76
N GLU A 429 13.30 -10.96 11.56
CA GLU A 429 14.32 -10.91 12.62
C GLU A 429 13.98 -9.87 13.69
N SER A 430 13.61 -8.66 13.26
CA SER A 430 13.27 -7.57 14.17
C SER A 430 12.00 -7.86 14.97
N GLU A 431 11.01 -8.51 14.38
CA GLU A 431 9.78 -8.89 15.08
C GLU A 431 10.03 -9.99 16.13
N GLN A 432 10.91 -10.95 15.81
CA GLN A 432 11.31 -12.01 16.74
C GLN A 432 11.98 -11.40 17.99
N ILE A 433 12.89 -10.45 17.81
CA ILE A 433 13.57 -9.77 18.93
C ILE A 433 12.56 -9.02 19.80
N VAL A 434 11.60 -8.30 19.22
CA VAL A 434 10.56 -7.58 19.98
C VAL A 434 9.69 -8.56 20.77
N LYS A 435 9.32 -9.71 20.18
CA LYS A 435 8.50 -10.73 20.87
C LYS A 435 9.22 -11.41 22.02
N GLU A 436 10.51 -11.68 21.87
CA GLU A 436 11.29 -12.41 22.87
C GLU A 436 11.85 -11.49 23.97
N HIS A 437 12.30 -10.29 23.60
CA HIS A 437 13.10 -9.42 24.46
C HIS A 437 12.52 -8.01 24.68
N GLY A 438 11.42 -7.66 24.00
CA GLY A 438 10.79 -6.34 24.10
C GLY A 438 11.47 -5.23 23.28
N LEU A 439 10.89 -4.03 23.35
CA LEU A 439 11.29 -2.89 22.50
C LEU A 439 12.66 -2.29 22.83
N ASP A 440 13.07 -2.30 24.10
CA ASP A 440 14.36 -1.71 24.50
C ASP A 440 15.52 -2.49 23.88
N MET A 441 15.48 -3.83 24.01
CA MET A 441 16.46 -4.72 23.40
C MET A 441 16.46 -4.63 21.88
N PHE A 442 15.29 -4.41 21.26
CA PHE A 442 15.20 -4.13 19.83
C PHE A 442 15.96 -2.86 19.45
N PHE A 443 15.82 -1.76 20.18
CA PHE A 443 16.55 -0.52 19.87
C PHE A 443 18.05 -0.65 20.07
N GLU A 444 18.49 -1.35 21.11
CA GLU A 444 19.91 -1.64 21.34
C GLU A 444 20.49 -2.50 20.21
N HIS A 445 19.74 -3.53 19.80
CA HIS A 445 20.09 -4.37 18.66
C HIS A 445 20.20 -3.57 17.37
N GLU A 446 19.19 -2.76 17.02
CA GLU A 446 19.22 -1.97 15.80
C GLU A 446 20.39 -0.98 15.76
N LYS A 447 20.77 -0.40 16.90
CA LYS A 447 21.95 0.46 17.01
C LYS A 447 23.25 -0.32 16.84
N ALA A 448 23.38 -1.48 17.49
CA ALA A 448 24.58 -2.30 17.40
C ALA A 448 24.80 -2.88 15.98
N TYR A 449 23.71 -3.17 15.27
CA TYR A 449 23.72 -3.78 13.94
C TYR A 449 23.39 -2.79 12.81
N GLU A 450 23.46 -1.48 13.05
CA GLU A 450 23.06 -0.46 12.08
C GLU A 450 23.74 -0.61 10.71
N ASN A 451 25.01 -1.00 10.71
CA ASN A 451 25.82 -1.21 9.49
C ASN A 451 25.80 -2.65 8.96
N LYS A 452 25.03 -3.55 9.61
CA LYS A 452 24.83 -4.92 9.14
C LYS A 452 23.47 -5.00 8.43
N PRO A 453 23.44 -5.32 7.12
CA PRO A 453 22.18 -5.44 6.39
C PRO A 453 21.19 -6.38 7.09
N LEU A 454 19.91 -6.03 7.06
CA LEU A 454 18.83 -6.92 7.46
C LEU A 454 18.78 -8.11 6.49
N ALA A 455 18.41 -9.28 7.00
CA ALA A 455 18.15 -10.43 6.14
C ALA A 455 16.97 -10.16 5.21
N GLN A 456 16.94 -10.85 4.08
CA GLN A 456 15.94 -10.61 3.03
C GLN A 456 14.58 -11.19 3.38
N GLY A 457 13.53 -10.43 3.07
CA GLY A 457 12.14 -10.86 3.09
C GLY A 457 11.68 -11.43 1.74
N PRO A 458 10.44 -11.93 1.66
CA PRO A 458 9.91 -12.60 0.49
C PRO A 458 9.80 -11.70 -0.76
N LEU A 459 9.60 -10.39 -0.60
CA LEU A 459 9.37 -9.47 -1.72
C LEU A 459 10.64 -8.72 -2.18
N LYS A 460 11.81 -8.98 -1.59
CA LYS A 460 13.08 -8.34 -1.97
C LYS A 460 13.36 -8.45 -3.48
N CYS A 461 13.27 -9.66 -4.03
CA CYS A 461 13.58 -9.91 -5.44
C CYS A 461 12.66 -9.12 -6.40
N PHE A 462 11.40 -8.92 -6.01
CA PHE A 462 10.46 -8.11 -6.77
C PHE A 462 10.84 -6.62 -6.72
N LEU A 463 11.18 -6.10 -5.53
CA LEU A 463 11.69 -4.72 -5.41
C LEU A 463 12.99 -4.51 -6.21
N GLU A 464 13.90 -5.48 -6.22
CA GLU A 464 15.11 -5.43 -7.05
C GLU A 464 14.80 -5.38 -8.55
N ALA A 465 13.76 -6.10 -9.00
CA ALA A 465 13.29 -6.03 -10.37
C ALA A 465 12.72 -4.63 -10.72
N LEU A 466 11.93 -4.02 -9.82
CA LEU A 466 11.45 -2.64 -9.99
C LEU A 466 12.62 -1.65 -10.05
N GLY A 467 13.58 -1.76 -9.13
CA GLY A 467 14.76 -0.90 -9.07
C GLY A 467 15.63 -1.01 -10.33
N ARG A 468 15.75 -2.21 -10.92
CA ARG A 468 16.42 -2.42 -12.21
C ARG A 468 15.75 -1.64 -13.34
N LEU A 469 14.41 -1.63 -13.40
CA LEU A 469 13.68 -0.85 -14.39
C LEU A 469 13.75 0.66 -14.12
N GLN A 470 13.66 1.10 -12.86
CA GLN A 470 13.83 2.50 -12.47
C GLN A 470 15.17 3.05 -12.97
N LYS A 471 16.26 2.31 -12.78
CA LYS A 471 17.60 2.70 -13.28
C LYS A 471 17.62 2.93 -14.79
N LYS A 472 16.83 2.20 -15.60
CA LYS A 472 16.74 2.46 -17.04
C LYS A 472 16.15 3.83 -17.36
N PHE A 473 15.19 4.30 -16.57
CA PHE A 473 14.64 5.65 -16.70
C PHE A 473 15.63 6.70 -16.20
N TYR A 474 16.37 6.41 -15.12
CA TYR A 474 17.38 7.33 -14.57
C TYR A 474 18.49 7.60 -15.59
N LEU A 475 18.94 6.57 -16.31
CA LEU A 475 19.93 6.70 -17.40
C LEU A 475 19.44 7.57 -18.58
N LYS A 476 18.15 7.86 -18.67
CA LYS A 476 17.56 8.79 -19.65
C LYS A 476 17.24 10.16 -19.05
N GLY A 477 17.76 10.47 -17.86
CA GLY A 477 17.50 11.73 -17.16
C GLY A 477 16.09 11.84 -16.58
N MET A 478 15.32 10.75 -16.53
CA MET A 478 13.92 10.75 -16.09
C MET A 478 13.77 10.42 -14.60
N ARG A 479 14.76 10.75 -13.76
CA ARG A 479 14.75 10.39 -12.33
C ARG A 479 13.54 10.93 -11.58
N MET A 480 13.24 12.23 -11.74
CA MET A 480 12.11 12.87 -11.05
C MET A 480 10.74 12.43 -11.60
N ASN A 481 10.70 12.13 -12.90
CA ASN A 481 9.48 11.77 -13.64
C ASN A 481 9.44 10.27 -13.98
N CYS A 482 10.06 9.45 -13.14
CA CYS A 482 10.12 8.00 -13.35
C CYS A 482 8.68 7.43 -13.34
N PRO A 483 8.28 6.65 -14.36
CA PRO A 483 6.96 5.99 -14.39
C PRO A 483 6.79 4.90 -13.32
N ILE A 484 7.84 4.56 -12.57
CA ILE A 484 7.80 3.63 -11.44
C ILE A 484 8.21 4.40 -10.20
N ARG A 485 7.35 4.41 -9.18
CA ARG A 485 7.65 4.87 -7.82
C ARG A 485 7.44 3.80 -6.78
N THR A 486 8.40 3.72 -5.85
CA THR A 486 8.42 2.77 -4.75
C THR A 486 8.38 3.51 -3.42
N TYR A 487 7.61 2.98 -2.47
CA TYR A 487 7.40 3.57 -1.15
C TYR A 487 7.73 2.56 -0.07
N LEU A 488 8.57 2.93 0.90
CA LEU A 488 8.72 2.20 2.16
C LEU A 488 7.77 2.84 3.18
N VAL A 489 6.75 2.11 3.63
CA VAL A 489 5.76 2.57 4.63
C VAL A 489 5.86 1.67 5.85
N THR A 490 6.68 2.06 6.82
CA THR A 490 7.09 1.19 7.93
C THR A 490 6.70 1.76 9.29
N ALA A 491 6.35 0.87 10.22
CA ALA A 491 6.13 1.20 11.62
C ALA A 491 7.43 1.56 12.37
N ARG A 492 8.61 1.31 11.78
CA ARG A 492 9.90 1.71 12.35
C ARG A 492 9.96 3.21 12.63
N SER A 493 10.73 3.58 13.66
CA SER A 493 11.03 4.98 13.97
C SER A 493 12.24 5.43 13.18
N ALA A 494 12.17 6.62 12.56
CA ALA A 494 13.28 7.18 11.80
C ALA A 494 14.55 7.31 12.66
N ALA A 495 14.41 7.76 13.90
CA ALA A 495 15.53 8.13 14.76
C ALA A 495 16.22 6.94 15.45
N SER A 496 15.53 5.81 15.64
CA SER A 496 16.06 4.69 16.43
C SER A 496 16.21 3.37 15.69
N SER A 497 15.46 3.13 14.61
CA SER A 497 15.51 1.87 13.87
C SER A 497 15.43 2.02 12.35
N GLY A 498 15.36 3.26 11.84
CA GLY A 498 15.22 3.54 10.42
C GLY A 498 16.53 3.48 9.63
N ALA A 499 17.65 3.84 10.26
CA ALA A 499 18.96 3.90 9.59
C ALA A 499 19.38 2.54 9.00
N ARG A 500 19.26 1.45 9.78
CA ARG A 500 19.58 0.09 9.31
C ARG A 500 18.75 -0.32 8.09
N ALA A 501 17.46 0.02 8.08
CA ALA A 501 16.57 -0.28 6.96
C ALA A 501 16.99 0.45 5.67
N LEU A 502 17.29 1.76 5.76
CA LEU A 502 17.78 2.55 4.62
C LEU A 502 19.15 2.06 4.13
N LYS A 503 20.08 1.79 5.04
CA LYS A 503 21.41 1.24 4.72
C LYS A 503 21.30 -0.15 4.05
N THR A 504 20.34 -0.97 4.47
CA THR A 504 20.06 -2.27 3.85
C THR A 504 19.60 -2.09 2.40
N LEU A 505 18.59 -1.26 2.14
CA LEU A 505 18.12 -0.98 0.78
C LEU A 505 19.24 -0.44 -0.11
N ARG A 506 20.04 0.49 0.42
CA ARG A 506 21.22 1.03 -0.27
C ARG A 506 22.25 -0.06 -0.59
N SER A 507 22.50 -1.00 0.32
CA SER A 507 23.43 -2.12 0.10
C SER A 507 22.96 -3.08 -1.01
N TRP A 508 21.64 -3.17 -1.24
CA TRP A 508 21.05 -3.89 -2.37
C TRP A 508 21.05 -3.07 -3.67
N GLY A 509 21.60 -1.85 -3.64
CA GLY A 509 21.61 -0.91 -4.75
C GLY A 509 20.21 -0.40 -5.09
N LEU A 510 19.30 -0.36 -4.11
CA LEU A 510 17.94 0.13 -4.26
C LEU A 510 17.81 1.53 -3.70
N GLU A 511 17.15 2.38 -4.47
CA GLU A 511 16.89 3.77 -4.16
C GLU A 511 15.38 3.96 -4.06
N THR A 512 14.81 3.75 -2.87
CA THR A 512 13.39 3.98 -2.64
C THR A 512 13.07 5.47 -2.80
N ASP A 513 12.03 5.78 -3.56
CA ASP A 513 11.68 7.18 -3.88
C ASP A 513 11.22 7.93 -2.64
N GLU A 514 10.42 7.27 -1.79
CA GLU A 514 9.87 7.84 -0.57
C GLU A 514 9.88 6.82 0.57
N ALA A 515 10.42 7.20 1.72
CA ALA A 515 10.45 6.38 2.93
C ALA A 515 9.71 7.09 4.06
N LEU A 516 8.65 6.46 4.57
CA LEU A 516 7.74 6.97 5.57
C LEU A 516 7.88 6.13 6.84
N PHE A 517 8.55 6.70 7.83
CA PHE A 517 8.77 6.10 9.15
C PHE A 517 7.71 6.59 10.11
N LEU A 518 6.83 5.68 10.53
CA LEU A 518 5.62 6.03 11.25
C LEU A 518 5.75 5.94 12.77
N ALA A 519 6.82 5.30 13.28
CA ALA A 519 7.00 5.08 14.72
C ALA A 519 5.73 4.53 15.41
N GLY A 520 5.03 3.61 14.73
CA GLY A 520 3.77 3.00 15.20
C GLY A 520 2.48 3.77 14.89
N ALA A 521 2.54 4.93 14.25
CA ALA A 521 1.35 5.63 13.75
C ALA A 521 0.65 4.83 12.63
N PRO A 522 -0.68 4.99 12.44
CA PRO A 522 -1.41 4.24 11.43
C PRO A 522 -0.94 4.57 10.01
N LYS A 523 -0.83 3.53 9.16
CA LYS A 523 -0.39 3.65 7.76
C LYS A 523 -1.46 4.27 6.84
N GLY A 524 -2.74 4.00 7.15
CA GLY A 524 -3.90 4.36 6.32
C GLY A 524 -3.92 5.80 5.79
N PRO A 525 -3.80 6.84 6.65
CA PRO A 525 -3.84 8.24 6.20
C PRO A 525 -2.74 8.60 5.18
N LEU A 526 -1.55 7.99 5.28
CA LEU A 526 -0.48 8.23 4.31
C LEU A 526 -0.74 7.46 3.01
N LEU A 527 -1.27 6.25 3.10
CA LEU A 527 -1.65 5.46 1.92
C LEU A 527 -2.76 6.15 1.11
N GLU A 528 -3.73 6.78 1.78
CA GLU A 528 -4.75 7.62 1.13
C GLU A 528 -4.14 8.76 0.31
N LYS A 529 -3.04 9.35 0.81
CA LYS A 529 -2.30 10.42 0.12
C LYS A 529 -1.45 9.88 -1.04
N ILE A 530 -0.76 8.76 -0.83
CA ILE A 530 0.13 8.13 -1.82
C ILE A 530 -0.70 7.59 -3.00
N ARG A 531 -1.88 7.01 -2.72
CA ARG A 531 -2.73 6.28 -3.66
C ARG A 531 -1.94 5.24 -4.46
N PRO A 532 -1.30 4.26 -3.79
CA PRO A 532 -0.54 3.24 -4.48
C PRO A 532 -1.48 2.33 -5.28
N HIS A 533 -0.95 1.73 -6.34
CA HIS A 533 -1.66 0.68 -7.08
C HIS A 533 -1.80 -0.59 -6.25
N ILE A 534 -0.83 -0.81 -5.36
CA ILE A 534 -0.82 -1.91 -4.41
C ILE A 534 0.06 -1.56 -3.22
N PHE A 535 -0.42 -1.88 -2.02
CA PHE A 535 0.33 -1.81 -0.77
C PHE A 535 0.53 -3.21 -0.19
N PHE A 536 1.76 -3.60 0.09
CA PHE A 536 2.11 -4.90 0.68
C PHE A 536 2.40 -4.79 2.16
N ASP A 537 1.77 -5.64 2.97
CA ASP A 537 1.95 -5.71 4.41
C ASP A 537 1.80 -7.16 4.89
N ASP A 538 2.54 -7.57 5.92
CA ASP A 538 2.41 -8.91 6.49
C ASP A 538 1.28 -8.98 7.53
N GLN A 539 0.79 -7.86 8.05
CA GLN A 539 -0.21 -7.82 9.10
C GLN A 539 -1.60 -7.46 8.56
N MET A 540 -2.56 -8.36 8.78
CA MET A 540 -3.95 -8.13 8.32
C MET A 540 -4.58 -6.85 8.89
N PHE A 541 -4.19 -6.42 10.10
CA PHE A 541 -4.67 -5.15 10.67
C PHE A 541 -4.26 -3.93 9.82
N HIS A 542 -3.06 -3.93 9.25
CA HIS A 542 -2.61 -2.87 8.36
C HIS A 542 -3.27 -2.95 6.98
N VAL A 543 -3.51 -4.18 6.48
CA VAL A 543 -4.25 -4.43 5.24
C VAL A 543 -5.68 -3.90 5.35
N GLU A 544 -6.41 -4.26 6.41
CA GLU A 544 -7.78 -3.79 6.68
C GLU A 544 -7.83 -2.26 6.82
N GLY A 545 -6.91 -1.67 7.60
CA GLY A 545 -6.84 -0.22 7.76
C GLY A 545 -6.51 0.52 6.45
N ALA A 546 -5.77 -0.09 5.54
CA ALA A 546 -5.54 0.47 4.21
C ALA A 546 -6.78 0.37 3.30
N GLN A 547 -7.52 -0.73 3.36
CA GLN A 547 -8.76 -0.93 2.61
C GLN A 547 -9.87 0.04 3.05
N GLU A 548 -9.99 0.30 4.34
CA GLU A 548 -10.92 1.30 4.89
C GLU A 548 -10.65 2.71 4.33
N MET A 549 -9.38 3.01 4.05
CA MET A 549 -8.92 4.27 3.47
C MET A 549 -8.87 4.23 1.92
N GLY A 550 -9.50 3.24 1.29
CA GLY A 550 -9.64 3.17 -0.16
C GLY A 550 -8.40 2.68 -0.91
N THR A 551 -7.43 2.08 -0.22
CA THR A 551 -6.20 1.57 -0.84
C THR A 551 -6.32 0.07 -1.17
N ILE A 552 -5.87 -0.33 -2.37
CA ILE A 552 -5.69 -1.75 -2.71
C ILE A 552 -4.52 -2.28 -1.89
N ALA A 553 -4.82 -3.23 -1.00
CA ALA A 553 -3.84 -3.80 -0.08
C ALA A 553 -3.66 -5.29 -0.34
N ALA A 554 -2.46 -5.80 -0.06
CA ALA A 554 -2.09 -7.16 -0.30
C ALA A 554 -1.33 -7.74 0.90
N HIS A 555 -1.87 -8.82 1.46
CA HIS A 555 -1.32 -9.50 2.61
C HIS A 555 -0.21 -10.47 2.18
N VAL A 556 0.97 -10.34 2.79
CA VAL A 556 2.10 -11.24 2.62
C VAL A 556 2.17 -12.16 3.84
N PRO A 557 1.68 -13.41 3.78
CA PRO A 557 1.67 -14.29 4.95
C PRO A 557 3.07 -14.87 5.20
N TYR A 558 3.98 -14.04 5.72
CA TYR A 558 5.35 -14.38 6.07
C TYR A 558 5.67 -13.99 7.52
N GLY A 559 6.64 -14.69 8.11
CA GLY A 559 7.16 -14.39 9.44
C GLY A 559 6.45 -15.09 10.60
N VAL A 560 7.02 -14.94 11.81
CA VAL A 560 6.54 -15.57 13.04
C VAL A 560 5.12 -15.14 13.44
N ALA A 561 4.64 -13.97 13.03
CA ALA A 561 3.26 -13.53 13.25
C ALA A 561 2.22 -14.52 12.70
N GLN A 562 2.54 -15.19 11.60
CA GLN A 562 1.59 -16.06 10.89
C GLN A 562 1.46 -17.44 11.54
N ARG A 563 2.50 -17.94 12.22
CA ARG A 563 2.56 -19.31 12.77
C ARG A 563 1.57 -19.56 13.90
N HIS A 564 1.13 -18.52 14.62
CA HIS A 564 0.20 -18.67 15.75
C HIS A 564 -1.27 -18.79 15.36
N ARG A 565 -1.64 -18.57 14.08
CA ARG A 565 -3.02 -18.79 13.60
C ARG A 565 -3.34 -20.25 13.29
N HIS A 566 -2.32 -21.10 13.10
CA HIS A 566 -2.48 -22.54 12.90
C HIS A 566 -2.23 -23.32 14.20
N LYS A 567 -3.16 -23.27 15.16
CA LYS A 567 -3.32 -24.43 16.04
C LYS A 567 -4.19 -25.45 15.30
N PRO A 568 -3.72 -26.69 15.05
CA PRO A 568 -4.60 -27.72 14.49
C PRO A 568 -5.74 -27.95 15.47
N VAL A 569 -6.98 -27.93 14.97
CA VAL A 569 -8.14 -28.43 15.72
C VAL A 569 -7.81 -29.88 16.06
N GLN A 570 -7.52 -30.13 17.33
CA GLN A 570 -7.44 -31.50 17.82
C GLN A 570 -8.83 -32.09 17.70
N ASN A 571 -9.03 -32.97 16.72
CA ASN A 571 -10.16 -33.89 16.73
C ASN A 571 -10.04 -34.74 17.99
N THR A 572 -10.73 -34.36 19.05
CA THR A 572 -11.06 -35.25 20.15
C THR A 572 -11.93 -36.37 19.59
N LYS A 573 -11.39 -37.58 19.61
CA LYS A 573 -12.06 -38.83 19.23
C LYS A 573 -13.31 -39.09 20.05
#